data_AF-A0A538ENB2-F1
#
_entry.id   AF-A0A538ENB2-F1
#
_cell.length_a   1.000
_cell.length_b   1.000
_cell.length_c   1.000
_cell.angle_alpha   90.00
_cell.angle_beta   90.00
_cell.angle_gamma   90.00
#
_symmetry.space_group_name_H-M   'P 1'
#
loop_
_entity.id
_entity.type
_entity.pdbx_description
1 polymer ?
#
loop_
_entity_poly.entity_id
_entity_poly.type
_entity_poly.pdbx_seq_one_letter_code
_entity_poly.pdbx_strand_id
1 'polypeptide(L)'
;MARRILWASLAVAPATWILDAVAHPGKVTLFVLSALSLIPLAWLIGEATEHAGEHTGARIGGLLNASFGNAPEVIIALIAIADNLPDVVRGSLAGSVVSNILLVLGAAMIVGPDHSQLQRRSLLAQLGLVAAAVVLLLIPSIPGFHGDPNRHSLALLSIVPAIALLALYLFVTILGIRRRERDEEPGNPGWSMRASLLALGLATAATAVTSEILVHSLQDFAKAAGLSQFFIAFVIVAVVGNAAEHGGAVVIANRGKMKLATQIAITSSAQVGLFVVPVVLLLSFAFAHPLTLAFRPVELIAMGAAAVFVGFVIRDGHSRRWE
;
A
#
# COMPACT_ATOMS: atom_id res chain seq x y z
N MET A 1 -18.79 16.31 4.67
CA MET A 1 -19.45 15.08 5.14
C MET A 1 -18.46 13.92 5.29
N ALA A 2 -17.73 13.53 4.23
CA ALA A 2 -16.77 12.41 4.27
C ALA A 2 -15.70 12.48 5.39
N ARG A 3 -15.03 13.62 5.60
CA ARG A 3 -14.06 13.79 6.70
C ARG A 3 -14.65 13.53 8.09
N ARG A 4 -15.88 13.99 8.34
CA ARG A 4 -16.57 13.76 9.63
C ARG A 4 -16.86 12.28 9.86
N ILE A 5 -17.20 11.54 8.81
CA ILE A 5 -17.42 10.10 8.87
C ILE A 5 -16.10 9.38 9.19
N LEU A 6 -15.00 9.77 8.55
CA LEU A 6 -13.67 9.19 8.82
C LEU A 6 -13.24 9.41 10.28
N TRP A 7 -13.39 10.63 10.80
CA TRP A 7 -13.15 10.93 12.22
C TRP A 7 -14.04 10.11 13.15
N ALA A 8 -15.33 9.95 12.85
CA ALA A 8 -16.22 9.12 13.65
C ALA A 8 -15.82 7.63 13.59
N SER A 9 -15.38 7.15 12.43
CA SER A 9 -14.96 5.76 12.25
C SER A 9 -13.64 5.41 12.96
N LEU A 10 -12.84 6.38 13.41
CA LEU A 10 -11.70 6.10 14.29
C LEU A 10 -12.12 5.44 15.61
N ALA A 11 -13.38 5.60 16.03
CA ALA A 11 -13.91 4.92 17.21
C ALA A 11 -14.10 3.39 17.00
N VAL A 12 -14.06 2.90 15.75
CA VAL A 12 -14.21 1.47 15.45
C VAL A 12 -13.02 0.68 15.98
N ALA A 13 -11.80 1.22 15.93
CA ALA A 13 -10.61 0.56 16.46
C ALA A 13 -10.69 0.28 17.98
N PRO A 14 -10.87 1.29 18.86
CA PRO A 14 -11.00 1.02 20.30
C PRO A 14 -12.25 0.20 20.62
N ALA A 15 -13.36 0.36 19.88
CA ALA A 15 -14.53 -0.49 20.06
C ALA A 15 -14.23 -1.96 19.75
N THR A 16 -13.44 -2.23 18.71
CA THR A 16 -12.99 -3.58 18.35
C THR A 16 -12.13 -4.19 19.46
N TRP A 17 -11.20 -3.43 20.01
CA TRP A 17 -10.33 -3.91 21.11
C TRP A 17 -11.12 -4.18 22.39
N ILE A 18 -12.07 -3.31 22.75
CA ILE A 18 -12.94 -3.51 23.91
C ILE A 18 -13.80 -4.77 23.70
N LEU A 19 -14.35 -4.95 22.49
CA LEU A 19 -15.16 -6.12 22.18
C LEU A 19 -14.33 -7.40 22.27
N ASP A 20 -13.11 -7.39 21.73
CA ASP A 20 -12.16 -8.51 21.84
C ASP A 20 -11.82 -8.85 23.30
N ALA A 21 -11.57 -7.83 24.12
CA ALA A 21 -11.19 -8.00 25.52
C ALA A 21 -12.34 -8.46 26.44
N VAL A 22 -13.58 -8.05 26.16
CA VAL A 22 -14.72 -8.27 27.08
C VAL A 22 -15.66 -9.38 26.61
N ALA A 23 -15.94 -9.42 25.31
CA ALA A 23 -16.98 -10.27 24.75
C ALA A 23 -16.45 -11.48 23.99
N HIS A 24 -15.15 -11.50 23.67
CA HIS A 24 -14.49 -12.54 22.87
C HIS A 24 -15.34 -12.98 21.67
N PRO A 25 -15.74 -12.03 20.80
CA PRO A 25 -16.53 -12.36 19.62
C PRO A 25 -15.76 -13.35 18.75
N GLY A 26 -16.48 -14.19 18.00
CA GLY A 26 -15.84 -15.16 17.11
C GLY A 26 -14.85 -14.49 16.15
N LYS A 27 -13.78 -15.21 15.79
CA LYS A 27 -12.68 -14.66 14.97
C LYS A 27 -13.11 -14.09 13.62
N VAL A 28 -14.21 -14.59 13.04
CA VAL A 28 -14.80 -14.02 11.82
C VAL A 28 -15.22 -12.56 12.03
N THR A 29 -15.88 -12.27 13.17
CA THR A 29 -16.29 -10.91 13.54
C THR A 29 -15.07 -10.03 13.82
N LEU A 30 -14.08 -10.55 14.54
CA LEU A 30 -12.83 -9.82 14.79
C LEU A 30 -12.12 -9.45 13.49
N PHE A 31 -12.04 -10.37 12.52
CA PHE A 31 -11.43 -10.09 11.23
C PHE A 31 -12.12 -8.93 10.52
N VAL A 32 -13.45 -8.95 10.44
CA VAL A 32 -14.23 -7.90 9.77
C VAL A 32 -14.08 -6.55 10.50
N LEU A 33 -14.19 -6.54 11.83
CA LEU A 33 -14.07 -5.32 12.62
C LEU A 33 -12.65 -4.72 12.57
N SER A 34 -11.61 -5.56 12.60
CA SER A 34 -10.22 -5.12 12.46
C SER A 34 -9.94 -4.58 11.06
N ALA A 35 -10.44 -5.24 10.01
CA ALA A 35 -10.33 -4.74 8.64
C ALA A 35 -11.00 -3.36 8.48
N LEU A 36 -12.20 -3.19 9.05
CA LEU A 36 -12.90 -1.90 9.03
C LEU A 36 -12.21 -0.83 9.87
N SER A 37 -11.57 -1.21 10.98
CA SER A 37 -10.83 -0.30 11.87
C SER A 37 -9.55 0.24 11.22
N LEU A 38 -8.89 -0.56 10.39
CA LEU A 38 -7.65 -0.17 9.72
C LEU A 38 -7.84 0.91 8.66
N ILE A 39 -9.01 0.97 8.02
CA ILE A 39 -9.32 1.97 6.98
C ILE A 39 -9.16 3.42 7.48
N PRO A 40 -9.84 3.87 8.55
CA PRO A 40 -9.68 5.22 9.06
C PRO A 40 -8.34 5.47 9.73
N LEU A 41 -7.69 4.43 10.29
CA LEU A 41 -6.35 4.55 10.86
C LEU A 41 -5.30 4.81 9.78
N ALA A 42 -5.35 4.10 8.66
CA ALA A 42 -4.51 4.35 7.50
C ALA A 42 -4.72 5.79 7.00
N TRP A 43 -5.97 6.25 6.93
CA TRP A 43 -6.28 7.62 6.53
C TRP A 43 -5.65 8.66 7.48
N LEU A 44 -5.74 8.43 8.79
CA LEU A 44 -5.15 9.33 9.79
C LEU A 44 -3.62 9.36 9.69
N ILE A 45 -2.97 8.23 9.42
CA ILE A 45 -1.52 8.16 9.16
C ILE A 45 -1.16 9.01 7.94
N GLY A 46 -1.89 8.85 6.82
CA GLY A 46 -1.66 9.63 5.61
C GLY A 46 -1.80 11.13 5.83
N GLU A 47 -2.90 11.57 6.46
CA GLU A 47 -3.17 12.98 6.76
C GLU A 47 -2.12 13.58 7.73
N ALA A 48 -1.75 12.84 8.78
CA ALA A 48 -0.72 13.28 9.71
C ALA A 48 0.66 13.38 9.04
N THR A 49 0.95 12.47 8.11
CA THR A 49 2.21 12.47 7.34
C THR A 49 2.29 13.65 6.39
N GLU A 50 1.18 13.98 5.70
CA GLU A 50 1.09 15.14 4.81
C GLU A 50 1.34 16.44 5.59
N HIS A 51 0.65 16.64 6.72
CA HIS A 51 0.84 17.82 7.56
C HIS A 51 2.22 17.90 8.22
N ALA A 52 2.84 16.77 8.59
CA ALA A 52 4.23 16.77 9.04
C ALA A 52 5.21 17.14 7.90
N GLY A 53 4.92 16.70 6.68
CA GLY A 53 5.69 17.04 5.48
C GLY A 53 5.70 18.53 5.18
N GLU A 54 4.56 19.22 5.35
CA GLU A 54 4.42 20.68 5.16
C GLU A 54 5.39 21.48 6.06
N HIS A 55 5.77 20.95 7.22
CA HIS A 55 6.68 21.63 8.16
C HIS A 55 8.17 21.37 7.92
N THR A 56 8.50 20.34 7.12
CA THR A 56 9.87 19.82 7.00
C THR A 56 10.49 20.08 5.63
N GLY A 57 9.72 20.67 4.71
CA GLY A 57 10.13 21.03 3.35
C GLY A 57 10.10 19.84 2.37
N ALA A 58 10.15 20.14 1.08
CA ALA A 58 9.91 19.16 0.00
C ALA A 58 10.70 17.85 0.13
N ARG A 59 11.97 17.94 0.55
CA ARG A 59 12.87 16.79 0.64
C ARG A 59 12.52 15.86 1.80
N ILE A 60 12.42 16.40 3.02
CA ILE A 60 12.11 15.60 4.21
C ILE A 60 10.64 15.17 4.18
N GLY A 61 9.73 16.05 3.77
CA GLY A 61 8.32 15.72 3.60
C GLY A 61 8.09 14.62 2.57
N GLY A 62 8.83 14.62 1.45
CA GLY A 62 8.80 13.53 0.48
C GLY A 62 9.23 12.18 1.07
N LEU A 63 10.28 12.17 1.90
CA LEU A 63 10.74 10.96 2.60
C LEU A 63 9.78 10.49 3.70
N LEU A 64 9.17 11.43 4.43
CA LEU A 64 8.13 11.13 5.42
C LEU A 64 6.93 10.48 4.75
N ASN A 65 6.45 11.05 3.65
CA ASN A 65 5.33 10.51 2.88
C ASN A 65 5.64 9.12 2.31
N ALA A 66 6.84 8.93 1.75
CA ALA A 66 7.30 7.63 1.29
C ALA A 66 7.26 6.56 2.38
N SER A 67 7.72 6.90 3.58
CA SER A 67 7.86 5.96 4.69
C SER A 67 6.53 5.70 5.39
N PHE A 68 5.91 6.76 5.92
CA PHE A 68 4.72 6.63 6.76
C PHE A 68 3.43 6.49 5.96
N GLY A 69 3.37 6.99 4.72
CA GLY A 69 2.21 6.76 3.84
C GLY A 69 1.94 5.28 3.57
N ASN A 70 3.01 4.46 3.54
CA ASN A 70 2.95 3.01 3.37
C ASN A 70 3.11 2.24 4.70
N ALA A 71 3.00 2.92 5.86
CA ALA A 71 3.19 2.27 7.16
C ALA A 71 2.16 1.16 7.45
N PRO A 72 0.86 1.31 7.14
CA PRO A 72 -0.11 0.24 7.36
C PRO A 72 0.29 -1.08 6.69
N GLU A 73 0.73 -1.03 5.44
CA GLU A 73 1.16 -2.20 4.66
C GLU A 73 2.39 -2.85 5.30
N VAL A 74 3.40 -2.04 5.66
CA VAL A 74 4.61 -2.54 6.32
C VAL A 74 4.26 -3.18 7.66
N ILE A 75 3.41 -2.56 8.47
CA ILE A 75 3.01 -3.08 9.79
C ILE A 75 2.27 -4.41 9.66
N ILE A 76 1.26 -4.49 8.78
CA ILE A 76 0.51 -5.73 8.54
C ILE A 76 1.46 -6.83 8.04
N ALA A 77 2.39 -6.50 7.13
CA ALA A 77 3.36 -7.45 6.61
C ALA A 77 4.32 -7.96 7.69
N LEU A 78 4.85 -7.09 8.54
CA LEU A 78 5.78 -7.48 9.61
C LEU A 78 5.11 -8.37 10.66
N ILE A 79 3.85 -8.10 11.01
CA ILE A 79 3.07 -8.95 11.91
C ILE A 79 2.82 -10.32 11.27
N ALA A 80 2.44 -10.35 9.99
CA ALA A 80 2.28 -11.61 9.27
C ALA A 80 3.60 -12.40 9.14
N ILE A 81 4.76 -11.73 9.05
CA ILE A 81 6.08 -12.39 9.12
C ILE A 81 6.32 -12.98 10.51
N ALA A 82 6.00 -12.25 11.57
CA ALA A 82 6.14 -12.72 12.95
C ALA A 82 5.34 -14.00 13.20
N ASP A 83 4.15 -14.11 12.59
CA ASP A 83 3.28 -15.28 12.64
C ASP A 83 3.62 -16.37 11.61
N ASN A 84 4.75 -16.23 10.90
CA ASN A 84 5.23 -17.17 9.87
C ASN A 84 4.20 -17.39 8.73
N LEU A 85 3.63 -16.30 8.20
CA LEU A 85 2.68 -16.29 7.09
C LEU A 85 3.26 -15.62 5.82
N PRO A 86 4.36 -16.13 5.23
CA PRO A 86 5.02 -15.48 4.09
C PRO A 86 4.13 -15.39 2.84
N ASP A 87 3.19 -16.32 2.65
CA ASP A 87 2.24 -16.30 1.54
C ASP A 87 1.19 -15.18 1.67
N VAL A 88 0.82 -14.82 2.91
CA VAL A 88 -0.07 -13.68 3.17
C VAL A 88 0.68 -12.39 2.84
N VAL A 89 1.95 -12.29 3.21
CA VAL A 89 2.79 -11.12 2.96
C VAL A 89 3.00 -10.89 1.46
N ARG A 90 3.42 -11.92 0.71
CA ARG A 90 3.59 -11.83 -0.74
C ARG A 90 2.25 -11.53 -1.43
N GLY A 91 1.19 -12.21 -1.00
CA GLY A 91 -0.15 -12.00 -1.52
C GLY A 91 -0.62 -10.56 -1.34
N SER A 92 -0.50 -9.99 -0.13
CA SER A 92 -0.93 -8.62 0.16
C SER A 92 -0.09 -7.56 -0.56
N LEU A 93 1.23 -7.77 -0.68
CA LEU A 93 2.12 -6.85 -1.40
C LEU A 93 1.83 -6.83 -2.91
N ALA A 94 1.66 -8.00 -3.53
CA ALA A 94 1.29 -8.09 -4.95
C ALA A 94 -0.13 -7.57 -5.19
N GLY A 95 -1.06 -7.92 -4.31
CA GLY A 95 -2.43 -7.44 -4.32
C GLY A 95 -2.52 -5.93 -4.19
N SER A 96 -1.66 -5.33 -3.36
CA SER A 96 -1.57 -3.87 -3.19
C SER A 96 -1.21 -3.17 -4.50
N VAL A 97 -0.17 -3.65 -5.19
CA VAL A 97 0.21 -3.14 -6.53
C VAL A 97 -0.96 -3.27 -7.50
N VAL A 98 -1.60 -4.43 -7.58
CA VAL A 98 -2.70 -4.68 -8.53
C VAL A 98 -3.94 -3.84 -8.21
N SER A 99 -4.30 -3.73 -6.93
CA SER A 99 -5.43 -2.93 -6.47
C SER A 99 -5.21 -1.45 -6.79
N ASN A 100 -4.01 -0.93 -6.59
CA ASN A 100 -3.71 0.48 -6.87
C ASN A 100 -3.79 0.77 -8.38
N ILE A 101 -3.25 -0.13 -9.22
CA ILE A 101 -3.29 0.03 -10.68
C ILE A 101 -4.70 -0.13 -11.26
N LEU A 102 -5.47 -1.11 -10.79
CA LEU A 102 -6.76 -1.47 -11.39
C LEU A 102 -7.95 -0.91 -10.61
N LEU A 103 -8.07 -1.28 -9.33
CA LEU A 103 -9.25 -0.95 -8.53
C LEU A 103 -9.34 0.55 -8.26
N VAL A 104 -8.26 1.16 -7.78
CA VAL A 104 -8.26 2.59 -7.41
C VAL A 104 -8.35 3.47 -8.65
N LEU A 105 -7.55 3.16 -9.67
CA LEU A 105 -7.57 3.90 -10.92
C LEU A 105 -8.95 3.81 -11.58
N GLY A 106 -9.51 2.61 -11.70
CA GLY A 106 -10.84 2.40 -12.27
C GLY A 106 -11.93 3.13 -11.48
N ALA A 107 -11.90 3.03 -10.14
CA ALA A 107 -12.84 3.76 -9.29
C ALA A 107 -12.70 5.29 -9.46
N ALA A 108 -11.48 5.80 -9.56
CA ALA A 108 -11.23 7.21 -9.83
C ALA A 108 -11.78 7.62 -11.20
N MET A 109 -11.58 6.83 -12.25
CA MET A 109 -12.08 7.09 -13.61
C MET A 109 -13.61 7.07 -13.70
N ILE A 110 -14.27 6.13 -13.00
CA ILE A 110 -15.74 6.05 -12.91
C ILE A 110 -16.33 7.29 -12.22
N VAL A 111 -15.76 7.68 -11.07
CA VAL A 111 -16.30 8.77 -10.23
C VAL A 111 -15.97 10.15 -10.79
N GLY A 112 -14.79 10.31 -11.40
CA GLY A 112 -14.35 11.60 -11.90
C GLY A 112 -15.07 12.06 -13.19
N PRO A 113 -14.74 13.27 -13.66
CA PRO A 113 -15.30 13.79 -14.89
C PRO A 113 -14.75 13.04 -16.10
N ASP A 114 -15.66 12.72 -17.00
CA ASP A 114 -15.36 12.00 -18.24
C ASP A 114 -14.45 12.85 -19.16
N HIS A 115 -13.66 12.17 -20.01
CA HIS A 115 -12.72 12.81 -20.95
C HIS A 115 -11.68 13.75 -20.31
N SER A 116 -11.29 13.53 -19.05
CA SER A 116 -10.27 14.35 -18.40
C SER A 116 -8.85 14.02 -18.89
N GLN A 117 -8.05 15.04 -19.17
CA GLN A 117 -6.65 14.89 -19.56
C GLN A 117 -5.80 14.24 -18.45
N LEU A 118 -4.89 13.34 -18.83
CA LEU A 118 -3.98 12.62 -17.96
C LEU A 118 -2.52 13.03 -18.19
N GLN A 119 -1.67 12.86 -17.18
CA GLN A 119 -0.22 13.08 -17.31
C GLN A 119 0.49 11.84 -17.87
N ARG A 120 0.13 11.46 -19.11
CA ARG A 120 0.55 10.19 -19.76
C ARG A 120 2.04 9.85 -19.56
N ARG A 121 2.95 10.81 -19.78
CA ARG A 121 4.40 10.57 -19.67
C ARG A 121 4.81 10.17 -18.24
N SER A 122 4.22 10.80 -17.22
CA SER A 122 4.52 10.48 -15.82
C SER A 122 3.94 9.12 -15.45
N LEU A 123 2.68 8.88 -15.82
CA LEU A 123 2.01 7.61 -15.56
C LEU A 123 2.72 6.43 -16.22
N LEU A 124 3.09 6.54 -17.50
CA LEU A 124 3.84 5.48 -18.20
C LEU A 124 5.21 5.24 -17.59
N ALA A 125 5.89 6.29 -17.10
CA ALA A 125 7.17 6.12 -16.40
C ALA A 125 6.98 5.29 -15.11
N GLN A 126 5.91 5.53 -14.36
CA GLN A 126 5.62 4.77 -13.14
C GLN A 126 5.18 3.33 -13.40
N LEU A 127 4.35 3.09 -14.41
CA LEU A 127 4.03 1.74 -14.87
C LEU A 127 5.29 0.99 -15.32
N GLY A 128 6.23 1.70 -15.96
CA GLY A 128 7.56 1.18 -16.30
C GLY A 128 8.39 0.80 -15.07
N LEU A 129 8.29 1.55 -13.98
CA LEU A 129 8.91 1.19 -12.70
C LEU A 129 8.28 -0.07 -12.11
N VAL A 130 6.95 -0.19 -12.13
CA VAL A 130 6.26 -1.43 -11.72
C VAL A 130 6.72 -2.61 -12.56
N ALA A 131 6.81 -2.46 -13.89
CA ALA A 131 7.32 -3.50 -14.77
C ALA A 131 8.77 -3.87 -14.45
N ALA A 132 9.64 -2.89 -14.17
CA ALA A 132 11.00 -3.14 -13.71
C ALA A 132 11.03 -3.89 -12.37
N ALA A 133 10.10 -3.58 -11.46
CA ALA A 133 9.96 -4.31 -10.21
C ALA A 133 9.60 -5.77 -10.44
N VAL A 134 8.59 -6.05 -11.27
CA VAL A 134 8.22 -7.42 -11.65
C VAL A 134 9.42 -8.17 -12.25
N VAL A 135 10.20 -7.55 -13.15
CA VAL A 135 11.39 -8.16 -13.74
C VAL A 135 12.45 -8.51 -12.70
N LEU A 136 12.74 -7.61 -11.76
CA LEU A 136 13.70 -7.88 -10.68
C LEU A 136 13.19 -8.96 -9.70
N LEU A 137 11.88 -9.01 -9.44
CA LEU A 137 11.25 -10.03 -8.59
C LEU A 137 11.23 -11.42 -9.23
N LEU A 138 11.35 -11.54 -10.56
CA LEU A 138 11.50 -12.84 -11.24
C LEU A 138 12.78 -13.57 -10.82
N ILE A 139 13.85 -12.84 -10.47
CA ILE A 139 15.16 -13.40 -10.11
C ILE A 139 15.04 -14.40 -8.94
N PRO A 140 14.43 -14.05 -7.79
CA PRO A 140 14.19 -15.00 -6.69
C PRO A 140 12.94 -15.87 -6.90
N SER A 141 11.97 -15.41 -7.70
CA SER A 141 10.70 -16.14 -7.89
C SER A 141 10.82 -17.37 -8.78
N ILE A 142 11.54 -17.30 -9.90
CA ILE A 142 11.68 -18.44 -10.82
C ILE A 142 12.30 -19.67 -10.12
N PRO A 143 13.41 -19.52 -9.35
CA PRO A 143 13.94 -20.63 -8.55
C PRO A 143 12.98 -21.11 -7.45
N GLY A 144 12.08 -20.24 -6.97
CA GLY A 144 11.05 -20.55 -5.98
C GLY A 144 9.85 -21.33 -6.54
N PHE A 145 9.69 -21.42 -7.87
CA PHE A 145 8.62 -22.23 -8.48
C PHE A 145 8.86 -23.74 -8.33
N HIS A 146 10.09 -24.13 -8.01
CA HIS A 146 10.48 -25.52 -7.82
C HIS A 146 11.03 -25.73 -6.40
N GLY A 147 10.49 -26.71 -5.69
CA GLY A 147 10.85 -27.00 -4.29
C GLY A 147 10.19 -26.04 -3.29
N ASP A 148 10.83 -25.88 -2.13
CA ASP A 148 10.33 -24.98 -1.08
C ASP A 148 10.60 -23.50 -1.45
N PRO A 149 9.56 -22.65 -1.62
CA PRO A 149 9.72 -21.22 -1.91
C PRO A 149 10.20 -20.42 -0.69
N ASN A 150 10.11 -20.95 0.53
CA ASN A 150 10.46 -20.27 1.78
C ASN A 150 11.87 -20.62 2.29
N ARG A 151 12.65 -21.37 1.51
CA ARG A 151 14.01 -21.77 1.89
C ARG A 151 14.94 -20.57 2.06
N HIS A 152 15.82 -20.65 3.06
CA HIS A 152 16.72 -19.55 3.45
C HIS A 152 17.64 -19.07 2.31
N SER A 153 18.06 -19.96 1.40
CA SER A 153 18.87 -19.58 0.24
C SER A 153 18.15 -18.61 -0.71
N LEU A 154 16.82 -18.70 -0.83
CA LEU A 154 16.02 -17.74 -1.60
C LEU A 154 15.86 -16.41 -0.87
N ALA A 155 15.83 -16.40 0.46
CA ALA A 155 15.82 -15.16 1.24
C ALA A 155 17.11 -14.36 0.98
N LEU A 156 18.26 -15.03 1.04
CA LEU A 156 19.56 -14.41 0.73
C LEU A 156 19.63 -13.92 -0.72
N LEU A 157 19.16 -14.73 -1.69
CA LEU A 157 19.08 -14.33 -3.09
C LEU A 157 18.17 -13.10 -3.28
N SER A 158 17.10 -12.97 -2.49
CA SER A 158 16.15 -11.86 -2.56
C SER A 158 16.75 -10.52 -2.12
N ILE A 159 17.85 -10.52 -1.35
CA ILE A 159 18.53 -9.29 -0.92
C ILE A 159 19.01 -8.48 -2.13
N VAL A 160 19.55 -9.14 -3.16
CA VAL A 160 20.10 -8.49 -4.36
C VAL A 160 19.04 -7.66 -5.11
N PRO A 161 17.91 -8.22 -5.56
CA PRO A 161 16.86 -7.43 -6.19
C PRO A 161 16.27 -6.41 -5.23
N ALA A 162 16.18 -6.69 -3.92
CA ALA A 162 15.65 -5.72 -2.97
C ALA A 162 16.51 -4.46 -2.85
N ILE A 163 17.83 -4.61 -2.77
CA ILE A 163 18.77 -3.48 -2.78
C ILE A 163 18.68 -2.72 -4.11
N ALA A 164 18.59 -3.43 -5.25
CA ALA A 164 18.44 -2.80 -6.56
C ALA A 164 17.13 -1.99 -6.67
N LEU A 165 16.01 -2.52 -6.17
CA LEU A 165 14.71 -1.85 -6.13
C LEU A 165 14.76 -0.59 -5.26
N LEU A 166 15.35 -0.66 -4.06
CA LEU A 166 15.52 0.50 -3.19
C LEU A 166 16.45 1.55 -3.80
N ALA A 167 17.53 1.14 -4.43
CA ALA A 167 18.42 2.07 -5.13
C ALA A 167 17.69 2.79 -6.26
N LEU A 168 16.89 2.06 -7.05
CA LEU A 168 16.05 2.63 -8.10
C LEU A 168 14.99 3.59 -7.52
N TYR A 169 14.34 3.20 -6.42
CA TYR A 169 13.39 4.04 -5.70
C TYR A 169 14.00 5.37 -5.26
N LEU A 170 15.14 5.31 -4.57
CA LEU A 170 15.85 6.48 -4.07
C LEU A 170 16.32 7.36 -5.22
N PHE A 171 16.85 6.76 -6.29
CA PHE A 171 17.27 7.50 -7.47
C PHE A 171 16.11 8.29 -8.10
N VAL A 172 14.97 7.65 -8.34
CA VAL A 172 13.77 8.31 -8.89
C VAL A 172 13.25 9.39 -7.94
N THR A 173 13.19 9.11 -6.64
CA THR A 173 12.69 10.04 -5.63
C THR A 173 13.57 11.28 -5.51
N ILE A 174 14.90 11.11 -5.48
CA ILE A 174 15.86 12.23 -5.45
C ILE A 174 15.75 13.10 -6.70
N LEU A 175 15.62 12.48 -7.88
CA LEU A 175 15.40 13.21 -9.13
C LEU A 175 14.07 13.97 -9.13
N GLY A 176 13.03 13.40 -8.51
CA GLY A 176 11.72 14.02 -8.35
C GLY A 176 11.75 15.24 -7.43
N ILE A 177 12.37 15.11 -6.25
CA ILE A 177 12.50 16.20 -5.26
C ILE A 177 13.24 17.39 -5.86
N ARG A 178 14.36 17.15 -6.57
CA ARG A 178 15.14 18.22 -7.24
C ARG A 178 14.34 19.01 -8.27
N ARG A 179 13.28 18.44 -8.85
CA ARG A 179 12.38 19.13 -9.78
C ARG A 179 11.31 19.93 -9.04
N ARG A 180 10.85 19.45 -7.88
CA ARG A 180 9.75 20.03 -7.10
C ARG A 180 10.17 21.24 -6.25
N GLU A 181 11.42 21.29 -5.82
CA GLU A 181 12.02 22.45 -5.10
C GLU A 181 11.94 23.78 -5.90
N ARG A 182 11.57 23.77 -7.19
CA ARG A 182 11.41 24.98 -8.02
C ARG A 182 10.02 25.62 -8.03
N ASP A 183 8.97 24.90 -7.61
CA ASP A 183 7.57 25.31 -7.82
C ASP A 183 6.73 25.37 -6.52
N GLU A 184 7.32 25.21 -5.33
CA GLU A 184 6.56 25.18 -4.07
C GLU A 184 6.30 26.59 -3.51
N GLU A 185 5.05 27.03 -3.56
CA GLU A 185 4.54 28.08 -2.68
C GLU A 185 4.29 27.50 -1.28
N PRO A 186 4.70 28.20 -0.19
CA PRO A 186 4.43 27.73 1.17
C PRO A 186 2.92 27.68 1.42
N GLY A 187 2.37 26.46 1.44
CA GLY A 187 1.02 26.20 1.91
C GLY A 187 0.90 26.58 3.39
N ASN A 188 -0.27 27.07 3.81
CA ASN A 188 -0.53 27.38 5.21
C ASN A 188 -0.71 26.05 5.97
N PRO A 189 0.18 25.67 6.90
CA PRO A 189 0.14 24.33 7.49
C PRO A 189 -1.13 24.15 8.32
N GLY A 190 -1.84 23.05 8.08
CA GLY A 190 -3.12 22.80 8.75
C GLY A 190 -2.96 22.44 10.24
N TRP A 191 -2.03 21.55 10.58
CA TRP A 191 -1.78 21.08 11.95
C TRP A 191 -0.40 21.49 12.41
N SER A 192 -0.22 21.85 13.68
CA SER A 192 1.13 22.05 14.21
C SER A 192 1.98 20.77 14.09
N MET A 193 3.29 20.90 13.85
CA MET A 193 4.21 19.75 13.76
C MET A 193 4.07 18.76 14.93
N ARG A 194 3.87 19.26 16.16
CA ARG A 194 3.66 18.40 17.34
C ARG A 194 2.37 17.59 17.24
N ALA A 195 1.28 18.21 16.79
CA ALA A 195 0.00 17.52 16.61
C ALA A 195 0.11 16.45 15.51
N SER A 196 0.79 16.76 14.39
CA SER A 196 1.03 15.81 13.30
C SER A 196 1.84 14.60 13.77
N LEU A 197 2.94 14.82 14.49
CA LEU A 197 3.77 13.72 15.02
C LEU A 197 3.04 12.88 16.08
N LEU A 198 2.26 13.51 16.96
CA LEU A 198 1.47 12.78 17.97
C LEU A 198 0.37 11.93 17.32
N ALA A 199 -0.38 12.50 16.37
CA ALA A 199 -1.39 11.77 15.64
C ALA A 199 -0.79 10.62 14.85
N LEU A 200 0.35 10.84 14.18
CA LEU A 200 1.08 9.82 13.45
C LEU A 200 1.51 8.67 14.37
N GLY A 201 2.12 8.98 15.51
CA GLY A 201 2.55 7.96 16.47
C GLY A 201 1.39 7.14 17.05
N LEU A 202 0.31 7.81 17.46
CA LEU A 202 -0.88 7.15 18.01
C LEU A 202 -1.58 6.27 16.96
N ALA A 203 -1.75 6.77 15.73
CA ALA A 203 -2.37 6.02 14.65
C ALA A 203 -1.51 4.82 14.24
N THR A 204 -0.19 4.97 14.21
CA THR A 204 0.75 3.86 13.94
C THR A 204 0.65 2.77 15.01
N ALA A 205 0.62 3.14 16.29
CA ALA A 205 0.46 2.19 17.38
C ALA A 205 -0.90 1.47 17.33
N ALA A 206 -1.98 2.23 17.08
CA ALA A 206 -3.32 1.66 16.93
C ALA A 206 -3.42 0.70 15.73
N THR A 207 -2.76 1.04 14.62
CA THR A 207 -2.66 0.17 13.44
C THR A 207 -1.93 -1.12 13.77
N ALA A 208 -0.84 -1.07 14.55
CA ALA A 208 -0.12 -2.28 14.97
C ALA A 208 -1.01 -3.22 15.80
N VAL A 209 -1.67 -2.70 16.85
CA VAL A 209 -2.59 -3.49 17.69
C VAL A 209 -3.73 -4.09 16.87
N THR A 210 -4.33 -3.31 15.98
CA THR A 210 -5.45 -3.77 15.14
C THR A 210 -5.01 -4.79 14.09
N SER A 211 -3.80 -4.63 13.54
CA SER A 211 -3.22 -5.55 12.57
C SER A 211 -2.90 -6.91 13.19
N GLU A 212 -2.50 -6.96 14.46
CA GLU A 212 -2.32 -8.21 15.20
C GLU A 212 -3.62 -9.02 15.26
N ILE A 213 -4.73 -8.37 15.65
CA ILE A 213 -6.05 -9.00 15.67
C ILE A 213 -6.47 -9.46 14.26
N LEU A 214 -6.21 -8.65 13.23
CA LEU A 214 -6.52 -9.00 11.84
C LEU A 214 -5.77 -10.26 11.41
N VAL A 215 -4.46 -10.33 11.64
CA VAL A 215 -3.63 -11.45 11.18
C VAL A 215 -3.97 -12.74 11.93
N HIS A 216 -4.18 -12.69 13.25
CA HIS A 216 -4.56 -13.87 14.06
C HIS A 216 -5.97 -14.41 13.76
N SER A 217 -6.85 -13.58 13.21
CA SER A 217 -8.21 -13.98 12.81
C SER A 217 -8.33 -14.37 11.33
N LEU A 218 -7.31 -14.10 10.52
CA LEU A 218 -7.32 -14.30 9.06
C LEU A 218 -7.66 -15.73 8.66
N GLN A 219 -7.04 -16.73 9.29
CA GLN A 219 -7.22 -18.12 8.91
C GLN A 219 -8.64 -18.62 9.19
N ASP A 220 -9.21 -18.21 10.31
CA ASP A 220 -10.56 -18.58 10.73
C ASP A 220 -11.61 -17.91 9.86
N PHE A 221 -11.39 -16.64 9.48
CA PHE A 221 -12.22 -15.97 8.49
C PHE A 221 -12.16 -16.68 7.13
N ALA A 222 -10.95 -17.02 6.64
CA ALA A 222 -10.76 -17.71 5.37
C ALA A 222 -11.54 -19.04 5.32
N LYS A 223 -11.44 -19.84 6.39
CA LYS A 223 -12.16 -21.12 6.52
C LYS A 223 -13.68 -20.91 6.55
N ALA A 224 -14.17 -19.98 7.37
CA ALA A 224 -15.60 -19.72 7.50
C ALA A 224 -16.24 -19.17 6.23
N ALA A 225 -15.52 -18.31 5.49
CA ALA A 225 -15.97 -17.74 4.23
C ALA A 225 -15.81 -18.69 3.03
N GLY A 226 -15.15 -19.85 3.19
CA GLY A 226 -14.81 -20.75 2.08
C GLY A 226 -13.83 -20.13 1.09
N LEU A 227 -13.03 -19.15 1.52
CA LEU A 227 -12.08 -18.41 0.69
C LEU A 227 -10.65 -18.89 0.93
N SER A 228 -9.82 -18.87 -0.11
CA SER A 228 -8.41 -19.18 0.06
C SER A 228 -7.69 -18.07 0.83
N GLN A 229 -6.70 -18.43 1.65
CA GLN A 229 -5.84 -17.43 2.33
C GLN A 229 -5.17 -16.49 1.32
N PHE A 230 -4.85 -17.00 0.12
CA PHE A 230 -4.38 -16.18 -0.98
C PHE A 230 -5.36 -15.09 -1.36
N PHE A 231 -6.64 -15.43 -1.60
CA PHE A 231 -7.65 -14.44 -1.98
C PHE A 231 -7.85 -13.39 -0.89
N ILE A 232 -7.89 -13.81 0.39
CA ILE A 232 -8.00 -12.89 1.52
C ILE A 232 -6.81 -11.92 1.54
N ALA A 233 -5.58 -12.43 1.40
CA ALA A 233 -4.38 -11.60 1.40
C ALA A 233 -4.33 -10.66 0.19
N PHE A 234 -4.51 -11.21 -1.01
CA PHE A 234 -4.34 -10.52 -2.28
C PHE A 234 -5.45 -9.50 -2.57
N VAL A 235 -6.66 -9.73 -2.09
CA VAL A 235 -7.80 -8.82 -2.33
C VAL A 235 -8.12 -8.03 -1.07
N ILE A 236 -8.45 -8.69 0.04
CA ILE A 236 -9.00 -8.01 1.21
C ILE A 236 -7.91 -7.25 1.96
N VAL A 237 -6.83 -7.93 2.36
CA VAL A 237 -5.75 -7.31 3.14
C VAL A 237 -5.04 -6.22 2.32
N ALA A 238 -4.82 -6.46 1.02
CA ALA A 238 -4.30 -5.47 0.09
C ALA A 238 -5.13 -4.18 0.04
N VAL A 239 -6.46 -4.28 -0.01
CA VAL A 239 -7.34 -3.11 -0.03
C VAL A 239 -7.34 -2.39 1.32
N VAL A 240 -7.33 -3.13 2.42
CA VAL A 240 -7.34 -2.55 3.77
C VAL A 240 -6.08 -1.74 4.05
N GLY A 241 -4.90 -2.26 3.70
CA GLY A 241 -3.63 -1.54 3.90
C GLY A 241 -3.63 -0.18 3.20
N ASN A 242 -4.06 -0.15 1.95
CA ASN A 242 -3.99 1.06 1.11
C ASN A 242 -5.24 1.94 1.18
N ALA A 243 -6.19 1.65 2.07
CA ALA A 243 -7.53 2.24 2.01
C ALA A 243 -7.52 3.79 2.10
N ALA A 244 -6.52 4.34 2.79
CA ALA A 244 -6.25 5.77 2.86
C ALA A 244 -6.00 6.40 1.48
N GLU A 245 -5.06 5.83 0.74
CA GLU A 245 -4.65 6.31 -0.57
C GLU A 245 -5.74 6.06 -1.60
N HIS A 246 -6.46 4.93 -1.49
CA HIS A 246 -7.63 4.60 -2.31
C HIS A 246 -8.71 5.66 -2.17
N GLY A 247 -9.14 5.91 -0.93
CA GLY A 247 -10.18 6.90 -0.63
C GLY A 247 -9.76 8.31 -1.03
N GLY A 248 -8.51 8.69 -0.76
CA GLY A 248 -7.94 9.97 -1.16
C GLY A 248 -8.00 10.19 -2.68
N ALA A 249 -7.54 9.22 -3.47
CA ALA A 249 -7.54 9.30 -4.93
C ALA A 249 -8.97 9.45 -5.49
N VAL A 250 -9.93 8.65 -5.01
CA VAL A 250 -11.33 8.72 -5.46
C VAL A 250 -11.98 10.06 -5.09
N VAL A 251 -11.74 10.56 -3.87
CA VAL A 251 -12.26 11.88 -3.45
C VAL A 251 -11.67 13.02 -4.30
N ILE A 252 -10.39 12.94 -4.64
CA ILE A 252 -9.71 13.91 -5.51
C ILE A 252 -10.26 13.83 -6.95
N ALA A 253 -10.54 12.62 -7.44
CA ALA A 253 -11.15 12.41 -8.76
C ALA A 253 -12.55 13.04 -8.83
N ASN A 254 -13.37 12.83 -7.80
CA ASN A 254 -14.71 13.43 -7.69
C ASN A 254 -14.68 14.97 -7.69
N ARG A 255 -13.57 15.57 -7.24
CA ARG A 255 -13.34 17.03 -7.29
C ARG A 255 -12.83 17.51 -8.66
N GLY A 256 -12.83 16.65 -9.67
CA GLY A 256 -12.37 16.95 -11.02
C GLY A 256 -10.86 16.97 -11.21
N LYS A 257 -10.07 16.58 -10.19
CA LYS A 257 -8.60 16.59 -10.26
C LYS A 257 -8.04 15.25 -10.74
N MET A 258 -8.49 14.79 -11.92
CA MET A 258 -8.14 13.47 -12.44
C MET A 258 -6.63 13.24 -12.61
N LYS A 259 -5.90 14.27 -13.06
CA LYS A 259 -4.42 14.22 -13.16
C LYS A 259 -3.76 13.83 -11.84
N LEU A 260 -4.27 14.33 -10.71
CA LEU A 260 -3.70 14.04 -9.40
C LEU A 260 -4.17 12.66 -8.89
N ALA A 261 -5.45 12.34 -9.07
CA ALA A 261 -6.01 11.05 -8.63
C ALA A 261 -5.32 9.85 -9.31
N THR A 262 -5.16 9.90 -10.63
CA THR A 262 -4.47 8.85 -11.40
C THR A 262 -2.99 8.76 -11.04
N GLN A 263 -2.34 9.90 -10.79
CA GLN A 263 -0.97 9.96 -10.32
C GLN A 263 -0.81 9.28 -8.95
N ILE A 264 -1.69 9.55 -7.99
CA ILE A 264 -1.64 8.93 -6.65
C ILE A 264 -1.73 7.41 -6.77
N ALA A 265 -2.71 6.90 -7.52
CA ALA A 265 -2.93 5.46 -7.68
C ALA A 265 -1.72 4.73 -8.30
N ILE A 266 -1.21 5.23 -9.43
CA ILE A 266 -0.09 4.58 -10.13
C ILE A 266 1.24 4.79 -9.38
N THR A 267 1.43 5.94 -8.72
CA THR A 267 2.66 6.21 -7.94
C THR A 267 2.74 5.28 -6.75
N SER A 268 1.65 5.12 -6.02
CA SER A 268 1.55 4.19 -4.89
C SER A 268 1.92 2.77 -5.29
N SER A 269 1.42 2.30 -6.44
CA SER A 269 1.77 0.99 -7.00
C SER A 269 3.29 0.83 -7.19
N ALA A 270 3.95 1.85 -7.73
CA ALA A 270 5.41 1.85 -7.89
C ALA A 270 6.13 1.91 -6.52
N GLN A 271 5.61 2.67 -5.55
CA GLN A 271 6.16 2.71 -4.20
C GLN A 271 6.08 1.35 -3.51
N VAL A 272 4.97 0.64 -3.64
CA VAL A 272 4.83 -0.70 -3.07
C VAL A 272 5.87 -1.64 -3.65
N GLY A 273 6.03 -1.67 -4.98
CA GLY A 273 6.99 -2.54 -5.64
C GLY A 273 8.47 -2.18 -5.39
N LEU A 274 8.80 -0.89 -5.34
CA LEU A 274 10.19 -0.43 -5.28
C LEU A 274 10.67 -0.08 -3.86
N PHE A 275 9.76 0.16 -2.92
CA PHE A 275 10.08 0.56 -1.54
C PHE A 275 9.49 -0.41 -0.51
N VAL A 276 8.18 -0.66 -0.51
CA VAL A 276 7.54 -1.48 0.54
C VAL A 276 8.03 -2.93 0.49
N VAL A 277 7.97 -3.57 -0.68
CA VAL A 277 8.44 -4.95 -0.89
C VAL A 277 9.89 -5.14 -0.39
N PRO A 278 10.88 -4.32 -0.82
CA PRO A 278 12.24 -4.50 -0.35
C PRO A 278 12.47 -4.09 1.11
N VAL A 279 11.79 -3.07 1.64
CA VAL A 279 11.87 -2.74 3.08
C VAL A 279 11.36 -3.90 3.92
N VAL A 280 10.20 -4.46 3.59
CA VAL A 280 9.63 -5.61 4.30
C VAL A 280 10.57 -6.80 4.23
N LEU A 281 11.19 -7.09 3.07
CA LEU A 281 12.21 -8.13 2.97
C LEU A 281 13.38 -7.86 3.93
N LEU A 282 13.98 -6.68 3.89
CA LEU A 282 15.17 -6.40 4.69
C LEU A 282 14.87 -6.45 6.19
N LEU A 283 13.70 -5.93 6.61
CA LEU A 283 13.26 -6.00 8.00
C LEU A 283 12.91 -7.43 8.43
N SER A 284 12.49 -8.31 7.51
CA SER A 284 12.17 -9.71 7.82
C SER A 284 13.36 -10.50 8.39
N PHE A 285 14.61 -10.07 8.13
CA PHE A 285 15.81 -10.70 8.68
C PHE A 285 15.97 -10.50 10.19
N ALA A 286 15.20 -9.61 10.81
CA ALA A 286 15.12 -9.48 12.25
C ALA A 286 14.26 -10.59 12.92
N PHE A 287 13.52 -11.37 12.13
CA PHE A 287 12.64 -12.43 12.60
C PHE A 287 13.28 -13.82 12.39
N ALA A 288 12.72 -14.83 13.07
CA ALA A 288 13.21 -16.21 13.01
C ALA A 288 13.18 -16.80 11.58
N HIS A 289 12.18 -16.42 10.79
CA HIS A 289 11.98 -16.89 9.42
C HIS A 289 11.94 -15.68 8.47
N PRO A 290 13.07 -15.36 7.80
CA PRO A 290 13.11 -14.27 6.85
C PRO A 290 12.17 -14.52 5.66
N LEU A 291 11.56 -13.45 5.17
CA LEU A 291 10.72 -13.47 3.97
C LEU A 291 11.58 -13.84 2.76
N THR A 292 11.01 -14.61 1.84
CA THR A 292 11.57 -14.77 0.49
C THR A 292 10.70 -13.97 -0.49
N LEU A 293 11.32 -13.28 -1.44
CA LEU A 293 10.60 -12.62 -2.54
C LEU A 293 10.26 -13.60 -3.66
N ALA A 294 9.95 -14.85 -3.30
CA ALA A 294 9.52 -15.88 -4.22
C ALA A 294 8.00 -15.78 -4.47
N PHE A 295 7.59 -14.74 -5.20
CA PHE A 295 6.19 -14.53 -5.59
C PHE A 295 5.72 -15.67 -6.49
N ARG A 296 4.43 -16.01 -6.41
CA ARG A 296 3.81 -16.99 -7.30
C ARG A 296 3.73 -16.46 -8.74
N PRO A 297 3.68 -17.35 -9.74
CA PRO A 297 3.47 -16.94 -11.13
C PRO A 297 2.24 -16.06 -11.30
N VAL A 298 1.12 -16.39 -10.62
CA VAL A 298 -0.12 -15.60 -10.68
C VAL A 298 0.04 -14.18 -10.15
N GLU A 299 0.85 -13.97 -9.10
CA GLU A 299 1.09 -12.65 -8.52
C GLU A 299 1.92 -11.77 -9.47
N LEU A 300 2.99 -12.34 -10.03
CA LEU A 300 3.87 -11.66 -10.99
C LEU A 300 3.14 -11.33 -12.30
N ILE A 301 2.38 -12.29 -12.82
CA ILE A 301 1.56 -12.10 -14.03
C ILE A 301 0.50 -11.04 -13.77
N ALA A 302 -0.19 -11.06 -12.63
CA ALA A 302 -1.21 -10.06 -12.32
C ALA A 302 -0.62 -8.65 -12.24
N MET A 303 0.51 -8.45 -11.55
CA MET A 303 1.19 -7.15 -11.47
C MET A 303 1.66 -6.66 -12.85
N GLY A 304 2.32 -7.53 -13.62
CA GLY A 304 2.82 -7.20 -14.95
C GLY A 304 1.70 -6.92 -15.96
N ALA A 305 0.68 -7.77 -16.00
CA ALA A 305 -0.47 -7.63 -16.87
C ALA A 305 -1.29 -6.38 -16.52
N ALA A 306 -1.48 -6.08 -15.23
CA ALA A 306 -2.13 -4.85 -14.80
C ALA A 306 -1.38 -3.61 -15.31
N ALA A 307 -0.06 -3.58 -15.17
CA ALA A 307 0.76 -2.47 -15.63
C ALA A 307 0.69 -2.28 -17.15
N VAL A 308 0.75 -3.37 -17.91
CA VAL A 308 0.62 -3.36 -19.37
C VAL A 308 -0.78 -2.92 -19.80
N PHE A 309 -1.82 -3.51 -19.21
CA PHE A 309 -3.22 -3.19 -19.50
C PHE A 309 -3.51 -1.71 -19.28
N VAL A 310 -3.14 -1.16 -18.12
CA VAL A 310 -3.33 0.27 -17.85
C VAL A 310 -2.49 1.13 -18.78
N GLY A 311 -1.29 0.69 -19.16
CA GLY A 311 -0.49 1.36 -20.18
C GLY A 311 -1.21 1.51 -21.53
N PHE A 312 -2.06 0.54 -21.89
CA PHE A 312 -2.95 0.64 -23.05
C PHE A 312 -4.13 1.58 -22.80
N VAL A 313 -4.80 1.48 -21.64
CA VAL A 313 -5.94 2.34 -21.27
C VAL A 313 -5.56 3.82 -21.34
N ILE A 314 -4.44 4.21 -20.73
CA ILE A 314 -4.03 5.62 -20.67
C ILE A 314 -3.29 6.11 -21.93
N ARG A 315 -3.19 5.29 -22.98
CA ARG A 315 -2.40 5.57 -24.19
C ARG A 315 -2.84 6.87 -24.88
N ASP A 316 -4.15 7.11 -24.90
CA ASP A 316 -4.75 8.29 -25.53
C ASP A 316 -4.64 9.55 -24.65
N GLY A 317 -4.13 9.42 -23.42
CA GLY A 317 -3.91 10.53 -22.49
C GLY A 317 -5.19 11.16 -21.95
N HIS A 318 -6.33 10.49 -22.09
CA HIS A 318 -7.62 10.91 -21.56
C HIS A 318 -8.20 9.76 -20.73
N SER A 319 -8.95 10.10 -19.70
CA SER A 319 -9.74 9.13 -18.92
C SER A 319 -11.14 9.04 -19.49
N ARG A 320 -11.68 7.82 -19.59
CA ARG A 320 -13.11 7.61 -19.89
C ARG A 320 -13.74 6.76 -18.79
N ARG A 321 -15.01 7.00 -18.49
CA ARG A 321 -15.72 6.28 -17.41
C ARG A 321 -15.93 4.78 -17.66
N TRP A 322 -15.91 4.35 -18.92
CA TRP A 322 -16.14 2.96 -19.31
C TRP A 322 -14.85 2.14 -19.41
N GLU A 323 -13.69 2.80 -19.36
CA GLU A 323 -12.35 2.18 -19.36
C GLU A 323 -11.98 1.68 -17.96
#